data_AF-A0AAV5CUQ1-F1
#
_entry.id   AF-A0AAV5CUQ1-F1
#
_cell.length_a   1.000
_cell.length_b   1.000
_cell.length_c   1.000
_cell.angle_alpha   90.00
_cell.angle_beta   90.00
_cell.angle_gamma   90.00
#
_symmetry.space_group_name_H-M   'P 1'
#
loop_
_entity.id
_entity.type
_entity.pdbx_description
1 polymer ?
#
loop_
_entity_poly.entity_id
_entity_poly.type
_entity_poly.pdbx_seq_one_letter_code
_entity_poly.pdbx_strand_id
1 'polypeptide(L)'
;MPVPVNTIGEPIGKEAATLSSFLGILAHDGILAPLTYHNWKHVPDKNKVVMYHIVKLKFDIATLDELLIMNSLAKKWKRWKSVLKKGAF
;
A
#
# COMPACT_ATOMS: atom_id res chain seq x y z
N MET A 1 9.14 1.73 -13.00
CA MET A 1 10.41 1.65 -12.23
C MET A 1 10.56 0.24 -11.68
N PRO A 2 11.56 -0.54 -12.12
CA PRO A 2 11.75 -1.91 -11.66
C PRO A 2 12.00 -1.97 -10.16
N VAL A 3 11.41 -2.96 -9.50
CA VAL A 3 11.61 -3.23 -8.08
C VAL A 3 12.34 -4.57 -7.96
N PRO A 4 13.64 -4.58 -7.64
CA PRO A 4 14.37 -5.82 -7.43
C PRO A 4 13.74 -6.63 -6.31
N VAL A 5 13.67 -7.94 -6.50
CA VAL A 5 13.16 -8.89 -5.51
C VAL A 5 14.23 -9.91 -5.15
N ASN A 6 14.21 -10.40 -3.91
CA ASN A 6 15.08 -11.50 -3.48
C ASN A 6 14.56 -12.87 -3.96
N THR A 7 15.23 -13.95 -3.58
CA THR A 7 14.89 -15.33 -3.96
C THR A 7 13.53 -15.80 -3.49
N ILE A 8 12.92 -15.12 -2.50
CA ILE A 8 11.59 -15.43 -1.96
C ILE A 8 10.52 -14.41 -2.42
N GLY A 9 10.85 -13.52 -3.37
CA GLY A 9 9.91 -12.57 -3.96
C GLY A 9 9.68 -11.28 -3.16
N GLU A 10 10.49 -11.00 -2.14
CA GLU A 10 10.39 -9.76 -1.37
C GLU A 10 11.19 -8.61 -2.01
N PRO A 11 10.62 -7.39 -2.06
CA PRO A 11 11.32 -6.22 -2.56
C PRO A 11 12.59 -5.88 -1.77
N ILE A 12 13.69 -5.62 -2.47
CA ILE A 12 14.98 -5.20 -1.90
C ILE A 12 15.52 -3.93 -2.55
N GLY A 13 16.49 -3.30 -1.88
CA GLY A 13 17.17 -2.10 -2.40
C GLY A 13 16.40 -0.78 -2.18
N LYS A 14 16.87 0.27 -2.84
CA LYS A 14 16.34 1.64 -2.70
C LYS A 14 14.94 1.76 -3.29
N GLU A 15 14.66 0.98 -4.31
CA GLU A 15 13.39 0.92 -5.03
C GLU A 15 12.31 0.30 -4.14
N ALA A 16 12.66 -0.69 -3.31
CA ALA A 16 11.78 -1.25 -2.30
C ALA A 16 11.38 -0.23 -1.23
N ALA A 17 12.33 0.58 -0.75
CA ALA A 17 12.03 1.68 0.16
C ALA A 17 11.11 2.72 -0.50
N THR A 18 11.38 3.05 -1.77
CA THR A 18 10.56 3.98 -2.55
C THR A 18 9.13 3.46 -2.76
N LEU A 19 8.99 2.17 -3.09
CA LEU A 19 7.70 1.48 -3.16
C LEU A 19 6.98 1.54 -1.82
N SER A 20 7.65 1.20 -0.72
CA SER A 20 7.09 1.24 0.63
C SER A 20 6.57 2.64 1.01
N SER A 21 7.32 3.70 0.70
CA SER A 21 6.89 5.08 0.93
C SER A 21 5.68 5.44 0.07
N PHE A 22 5.69 5.09 -1.22
CA PHE A 22 4.58 5.35 -2.13
C PHE A 22 3.28 4.63 -1.72
N LEU A 23 3.37 3.36 -1.31
CA LEU A 23 2.24 2.63 -0.75
C LEU A 23 1.68 3.31 0.52
N GLY A 24 2.54 3.99 1.29
CA GLY A 24 2.13 4.80 2.43
C GLY A 24 1.27 6.00 2.01
N ILE A 25 1.68 6.71 0.97
CA ILE A 25 0.93 7.84 0.41
C ILE A 25 -0.48 7.39 0.00
N LEU A 26 -0.58 6.31 -0.78
CA LEU A 26 -1.89 5.78 -1.20
C LEU A 26 -2.74 5.35 0.00
N ALA A 27 -2.13 4.70 1.00
CA ALA A 27 -2.85 4.24 2.19
C ALA A 27 -3.29 5.38 3.13
N HIS A 28 -2.76 6.60 2.95
CA HIS A 28 -3.15 7.79 3.70
C HIS A 28 -4.15 8.68 2.95
N ASP A 29 -4.32 8.46 1.65
CA ASP A 29 -5.24 9.20 0.80
C ASP A 29 -6.70 8.97 1.25
N GLY A 30 -7.41 10.04 1.61
CA GLY A 30 -8.77 9.94 2.14
C GLY A 30 -9.84 9.55 1.11
N ILE A 31 -9.54 9.66 -0.19
CA ILE A 31 -10.43 9.27 -1.29
C ILE A 31 -10.19 7.80 -1.62
N LEU A 32 -8.92 7.40 -1.78
CA LEU A 32 -8.55 6.04 -2.13
C LEU A 32 -8.64 5.10 -0.93
N ALA A 33 -8.28 5.54 0.27
CA ALA A 33 -8.27 4.73 1.48
C ALA A 33 -9.01 5.40 2.65
N PRO A 34 -10.35 5.62 2.54
CA PRO A 34 -11.11 6.34 3.55
C PRO A 34 -11.01 5.72 4.95
N LEU A 35 -10.88 6.55 5.97
CA LEU A 35 -10.78 6.12 7.38
C LEU A 35 -12.14 5.87 8.05
N THR A 36 -13.23 6.22 7.36
CA THR A 36 -14.62 6.02 7.81
C THR A 36 -14.95 4.54 8.02
N TYR A 37 -14.29 3.63 7.30
CA TYR A 37 -14.47 2.19 7.46
C TYR A 37 -13.78 1.66 8.72
N HIS A 38 -14.45 0.79 9.48
CA HIS A 38 -13.87 0.20 10.69
C HIS A 38 -12.62 -0.65 10.42
N ASN A 39 -12.64 -1.45 9.35
CA ASN A 39 -11.62 -2.45 9.00
C ASN A 39 -11.26 -2.31 7.50
N TRP A 40 -10.01 -2.60 7.14
CA TRP A 40 -9.53 -2.63 5.74
C TRP A 40 -10.38 -3.52 4.84
N LYS A 41 -10.90 -4.62 5.40
CA LYS A 41 -11.79 -5.54 4.68
C LYS A 41 -13.05 -4.84 4.15
N HIS A 42 -13.52 -3.78 4.82
CA HIS A 42 -14.70 -3.00 4.42
C HIS A 42 -14.39 -1.85 3.45
N VAL A 43 -13.12 -1.55 3.19
CA VAL A 43 -12.76 -0.60 2.13
C VAL A 43 -13.22 -1.21 0.80
N PRO A 44 -13.94 -0.47 -0.07
CA PRO A 44 -14.48 -1.01 -1.31
C PRO A 44 -13.39 -1.62 -2.20
N ASP A 45 -13.68 -2.74 -2.85
CA ASP A 45 -12.69 -3.41 -3.70
C ASP A 45 -12.28 -2.54 -4.90
N LYS A 46 -13.19 -1.71 -5.43
CA LYS A 46 -12.87 -0.71 -6.46
C LYS A 46 -11.72 0.21 -6.03
N ASN A 47 -11.68 0.61 -4.76
CA ASN A 47 -10.63 1.47 -4.23
C ASN A 47 -9.30 0.73 -4.20
N LYS A 48 -9.29 -0.52 -3.73
CA LYS A 48 -8.10 -1.38 -3.70
C LYS A 48 -7.56 -1.64 -5.11
N VAL A 49 -8.44 -1.91 -6.07
CA VAL A 49 -8.11 -2.10 -7.49
C VAL A 49 -7.50 -0.83 -8.09
N VAL A 50 -8.09 0.34 -7.82
CA VAL A 50 -7.54 1.63 -8.28
C VAL A 50 -6.15 1.87 -7.68
N MET A 51 -5.98 1.66 -6.38
CA MET A 51 -4.66 1.78 -5.72
C MET A 51 -3.64 0.83 -6.35
N TYR A 52 -4.02 -0.43 -6.61
CA TYR A 52 -3.14 -1.39 -7.29
C TYR A 52 -2.73 -0.93 -8.68
N HIS A 53 -3.69 -0.41 -9.45
CA HIS A 53 -3.44 0.10 -10.78
C HIS A 53 -2.47 1.28 -10.75
N ILE A 54 -2.64 2.22 -9.81
CA ILE A 54 -1.71 3.33 -9.61
C ILE A 54 -0.29 2.84 -9.28
N VAL A 55 -0.15 1.77 -8.48
CA VAL A 55 1.17 1.17 -8.22
C VAL A 55 1.77 0.60 -9.51
N LYS A 56 1.00 -0.15 -10.31
CA LYS A 56 1.45 -0.72 -11.59
C LYS A 56 1.86 0.33 -12.62
N LEU A 57 1.24 1.52 -12.60
CA LEU A 57 1.64 2.62 -13.48
C LEU A 57 3.01 3.20 -13.13
N LYS A 58 3.43 3.12 -11.86
CA LYS A 58 4.68 3.73 -11.39
C LYS A 58 5.82 2.72 -11.26
N PHE A 59 5.50 1.51 -10.83
CA PHE A 59 6.47 0.45 -10.55
C PHE A 59 6.27 -0.72 -11.52
N ASP A 60 7.37 -1.24 -12.02
CA ASP A 60 7.36 -2.54 -12.68
C ASP A 60 7.42 -3.60 -11.58
N ILE A 61 6.23 -4.12 -11.27
CA ILE A 61 5.97 -5.09 -10.20
C ILE A 61 5.51 -6.43 -10.77
N ALA A 62 5.81 -6.73 -12.05
CA ALA A 62 5.35 -7.96 -12.70
C ALA A 62 5.78 -9.23 -11.95
N THR A 63 6.89 -9.17 -11.22
CA THR A 63 7.46 -10.26 -10.42
C THR A 63 6.97 -10.28 -8.97
N LEU A 64 6.24 -9.26 -8.51
CA LEU A 64 5.72 -9.21 -7.15
C LEU A 64 4.30 -9.80 -7.11
N ASP A 65 4.04 -10.57 -6.05
CA ASP A 65 2.70 -11.01 -5.72
C ASP A 65 1.78 -9.81 -5.39
N GLU A 66 0.61 -9.76 -6.04
CA GLU A 66 -0.44 -8.77 -5.75
C GLU A 66 -0.83 -8.79 -4.26
N LEU A 67 -0.87 -9.99 -3.66
CA LEU A 67 -1.17 -10.16 -2.25
C LEU A 67 -0.16 -9.44 -1.35
N LEU A 68 1.12 -9.41 -1.74
CA LEU A 68 2.16 -8.67 -1.01
C LEU A 68 1.88 -7.17 -1.01
N ILE A 69 1.52 -6.61 -2.17
CA ILE A 69 1.15 -5.20 -2.32
C ILE A 69 -0.10 -4.88 -1.50
N MET A 70 -1.14 -5.69 -1.62
CA MET A 70 -2.41 -5.52 -0.89
C MET A 70 -2.21 -5.59 0.62
N ASN A 71 -1.41 -6.54 1.10
CA ASN A 71 -1.09 -6.67 2.52
C ASN A 71 -0.29 -5.47 3.03
N SER A 72 0.63 -4.95 2.23
CA SER A 72 1.40 -3.75 2.59
C SER A 72 0.50 -2.52 2.70
N LEU A 73 -0.41 -2.30 1.74
CA LEU A 73 -1.43 -1.25 1.79
C LEU A 73 -2.30 -1.37 3.04
N ALA A 74 -2.82 -2.57 3.32
CA ALA A 74 -3.66 -2.85 4.48
C ALA A 74 -2.93 -2.54 5.81
N LYS A 75 -1.67 -2.95 5.93
CA LYS A 75 -0.83 -2.69 7.12
C LYS A 75 -0.62 -1.18 7.32
N LYS A 76 -0.28 -0.45 6.25
CA LYS A 76 -0.04 1.00 6.30
C LYS A 76 -1.31 1.77 6.63
N TRP A 77 -2.44 1.43 6.02
CA TRP A 77 -3.74 2.05 6.34
C TRP A 77 -4.12 1.83 7.80
N LYS A 78 -3.99 0.60 8.31
CA LYS A 78 -4.25 0.29 9.74
C LYS A 78 -3.33 1.07 10.67
N ARG A 79 -2.04 1.19 10.33
CA ARG A 79 -1.07 1.97 11.09
C ARG A 79 -1.45 3.45 11.10
N TRP A 80 -1.79 4.02 9.96
CA TRP A 80 -2.23 5.41 9.84
C TRP A 80 -3.46 5.71 10.68
N LYS A 81 -4.48 4.86 10.57
CA LYS A 81 -5.68 4.94 11.41
C LYS A 81 -5.35 4.86 12.90
N SER A 82 -4.42 3.99 13.29
CA SER A 82 -3.98 3.88 14.68
C SER A 82 -3.21 5.12 15.15
N VAL A 83 -2.39 5.74 14.30
CA VAL A 83 -1.67 6.98 14.62
C VAL A 83 -2.66 8.09 14.90
N LEU A 84 -3.64 8.29 14.02
CA LEU A 84 -4.66 9.33 14.19
C LEU A 84 -5.53 9.13 15.44
N LYS A 85 -5.85 7.87 15.79
CA LYS A 85 -6.61 7.56 17.01
C LYS A 85 -5.84 7.83 18.30
N LYS A 86 -4.50 7.74 18.27
CA LYS A 86 -3.65 7.96 19.44
C LYS A 86 -3.37 9.45 19.70
N GLY A 87 -3.99 10.34 18.91
CA GLY A 87 -3.65 11.76 18.84
C GLY A 87 -2.65 11.97 17.70
N ALA A 88 -2.93 12.78 16.68
CA ALA A 88 -3.08 14.22 16.86
C ALA A 88 -2.00 14.70 17.84
N PHE A 89 -0.96 15.32 17.28
CA PHE A 89 0.14 15.95 18.01
C PHE A 89 -0.35 16.72 19.24
#